data_AF-A0ABC8V4F8-F1
#
_entry.id   AF-A0ABC8V4F8-F1
#
_cell.length_a   1.000
_cell.length_b   1.000
_cell.length_c   1.000
_cell.angle_alpha   90.00
_cell.angle_beta   90.00
_cell.angle_gamma   90.00
#
_symmetry.space_group_name_H-M   'P 1'
#
loop_
_entity.id
_entity.type
_entity.pdbx_description
1 polymer ?
#
loop_
_entity_poly.entity_id
_entity_poly.type
_entity_poly.pdbx_seq_one_letter_code
_entity_poly.pdbx_strand_id
1 'polypeptide(L)'
;MFEALQEQIQNLTQLVMQATNNRHCGDESDHESDHIRDAENEINDLVHISEFDGEMELDAILNWIENIESYFDWKDMLEERNMKFVGAKLRGPASTW
;
A
#
# COMPACT_ATOMS: atom_id res chain seq x y z
N MET A 1 -18.53 40.55 -12.33
CA MET A 1 -18.64 39.28 -11.57
C MET A 1 -17.50 38.31 -11.91
N PHE A 2 -17.12 38.14 -13.18
CA PHE A 2 -15.99 37.30 -13.60
C PHE A 2 -14.61 37.85 -13.20
N GLU A 3 -14.39 39.18 -13.27
CA GLU A 3 -13.11 39.80 -12.91
C GLU A 3 -12.72 39.61 -11.43
N ALA A 4 -13.69 39.73 -10.52
CA ALA A 4 -13.46 39.52 -9.08
C ALA A 4 -13.04 38.07 -8.75
N LEU A 5 -13.53 37.10 -9.51
CA LEU A 5 -13.14 35.70 -9.36
C LEU A 5 -11.73 35.46 -9.93
N GLN A 6 -11.42 36.11 -11.06
CA GLN A 6 -10.10 36.02 -11.68
C GLN A 6 -9.01 36.59 -10.76
N GLU A 7 -9.31 37.70 -10.08
CA GLU A 7 -8.42 38.32 -9.10
C GLU A 7 -8.20 37.44 -7.85
N GLN A 8 -9.24 36.74 -7.37
CA GLN A 8 -9.09 35.77 -6.29
C GLN A 8 -8.16 34.61 -6.67
N ILE A 9 -8.32 34.06 -7.88
CA ILE A 9 -7.48 32.94 -8.35
C ILE A 9 -6.02 33.37 -8.48
N GLN A 10 -5.77 34.59 -8.99
CA GLN A 10 -4.40 35.10 -9.13
C GLN A 10 -3.71 35.30 -7.78
N ASN A 11 -4.40 35.91 -6.80
CA ASN A 11 -3.84 36.10 -5.46
C ASN A 11 -3.52 34.77 -4.77
N LEU A 12 -4.40 33.78 -4.88
CA LEU A 12 -4.18 32.45 -4.31
C LEU A 12 -2.99 31.74 -4.95
N THR A 13 -2.87 31.82 -6.28
CA THR A 13 -1.75 31.22 -7.02
C THR A 13 -0.42 31.85 -6.61
N GLN A 14 -0.38 33.17 -6.47
CA GLN A 14 0.82 33.90 -6.07
C GLN A 14 1.21 33.62 -4.61
N LEU A 15 0.22 33.42 -3.73
CA LEU A 15 0.44 33.03 -2.33
C LEU A 15 1.06 31.62 -2.23
N VAL A 16 0.54 30.66 -3.01
CA VAL A 16 1.07 29.28 -3.07
C VAL A 16 2.51 29.26 -3.57
N MET A 17 2.83 30.01 -4.62
CA MET A 17 4.20 30.11 -5.16
C MET A 17 5.20 30.68 -4.15
N GLN A 18 4.77 31.65 -3.32
CA GLN A 18 5.61 32.21 -2.27
C GLN A 18 5.82 31.23 -1.10
N ALA A 19 4.77 30.49 -0.72
CA ALA A 19 4.87 29.47 0.32
C ALA A 19 5.79 28.29 -0.09
N THR A 20 5.85 27.95 -1.38
CA THR A 20 6.76 26.90 -1.88
C THR A 20 8.22 27.34 -1.99
N ASN A 21 8.47 28.63 -2.27
CA ASN A 21 9.84 29.14 -2.44
C ASN A 21 10.61 29.36 -1.13
N ASN A 22 9.92 29.36 0.02
CA ASN A 22 10.56 29.57 1.32
C ASN A 22 10.97 28.26 2.03
N ARG A 23 10.86 27.10 1.37
CA ARG A 23 11.41 25.83 1.87
C ARG A 23 12.85 25.67 1.42
N HIS A 24 13.74 26.47 2.02
CA HIS A 24 15.14 26.09 2.16
C HIS A 24 15.37 25.74 3.63
N CYS A 25 15.35 24.44 3.92
CA CYS A 25 15.89 23.88 5.14
C CYS A 25 16.47 22.52 4.75
N GLY A 26 17.80 22.42 4.79
CA GLY A 26 18.46 21.14 4.72
C GLY A 26 18.14 20.34 5.98
N ASP A 27 17.91 19.05 5.78
CA ASP A 27 18.21 18.04 6.79
C ASP A 27 18.61 16.76 6.04
N GLU A 28 19.73 16.19 6.47
CA GLU A 28 20.34 14.99 5.94
C GLU A 28 19.72 13.77 6.65
N SER A 29 18.75 13.08 6.04
CA SER A 29 18.41 11.68 6.36
C SER A 29 17.39 11.08 5.39
N ASP A 30 17.84 10.69 4.20
CA ASP A 30 17.00 10.06 3.15
C ASP A 30 17.06 8.51 3.17
N HIS A 31 16.95 7.87 4.34
CA HIS A 31 16.87 6.40 4.40
C HIS A 31 15.69 5.82 5.22
N GLU A 32 14.76 6.66 5.71
CA GLU A 32 13.62 6.17 6.53
C GLU A 32 12.24 6.30 5.87
N SER A 33 12.14 6.99 4.72
CA SER A 33 10.83 7.17 4.04
C SER A 33 10.43 6.01 3.11
N ASP A 34 11.38 5.25 2.56
CA ASP A 34 11.05 4.12 1.68
C ASP A 34 10.44 2.94 2.46
N HIS A 35 10.93 2.68 3.68
CA HIS A 35 10.43 1.57 4.51
C HIS A 35 8.97 1.76 4.94
N ILE A 36 8.55 2.99 5.23
CA ILE A 36 7.16 3.27 5.64
C ILE A 36 6.21 3.04 4.47
N ARG A 37 6.58 3.49 3.27
CA ARG A 37 5.76 3.35 2.06
C ARG A 37 5.61 1.89 1.63
N ASP A 38 6.68 1.11 1.74
CA ASP A 38 6.64 -0.33 1.48
C ASP A 38 5.77 -1.07 2.50
N ALA A 39 5.85 -0.72 3.78
CA ALA A 39 5.01 -1.30 4.83
C ALA A 39 3.53 -0.94 4.65
N GLU A 40 3.21 0.30 4.28
CA GLU A 40 1.83 0.73 4.01
C GLU A 40 1.22 0.02 2.79
N ASN A 41 2.03 -0.21 1.75
CA ASN A 41 1.60 -0.99 0.59
C ASN A 41 1.38 -2.45 1.01
N GLU A 42 2.32 -3.03 1.75
CA GLU A 42 2.24 -4.42 2.22
C GLU A 42 1.02 -4.65 3.14
N ILE A 43 0.68 -3.69 4.00
CA ILE A 43 -0.54 -3.75 4.82
C ILE A 43 -1.80 -3.65 3.95
N ASN A 44 -1.85 -2.76 2.95
CA ASN A 44 -2.98 -2.67 2.02
C ASN A 44 -3.17 -3.97 1.22
N ASP A 45 -2.07 -4.56 0.78
CA ASP A 45 -2.05 -5.83 0.06
C ASP A 45 -2.52 -6.99 0.95
N LEU A 46 -2.11 -6.98 2.22
CA LEU A 46 -2.61 -7.90 3.25
C LEU A 46 -4.09 -7.64 3.60
N VAL A 47 -4.73 -6.57 3.16
CA VAL A 47 -6.17 -6.36 3.37
C VAL A 47 -7.00 -6.85 2.18
N HIS A 48 -6.45 -6.83 0.96
CA HIS A 48 -7.23 -7.17 -0.25
C HIS A 48 -7.44 -8.67 -0.46
N ILE A 49 -6.50 -9.50 -0.02
CA ILE A 49 -6.57 -10.97 -0.20
C ILE A 49 -7.37 -11.62 0.92
N SER A 50 -8.16 -12.65 0.59
CA SER A 50 -8.92 -13.41 1.58
C SER A 50 -8.01 -14.09 2.61
N GLU A 51 -8.38 -14.03 3.88
CA GLU A 51 -7.74 -14.81 4.97
C GLU A 51 -8.25 -16.25 4.93
N PHE A 52 -7.43 -17.22 5.37
CA PHE A 52 -7.82 -18.63 5.46
C PHE A 52 -7.78 -19.14 6.90
N ASP A 53 -8.94 -19.47 7.44
CA ASP A 53 -9.12 -19.91 8.83
C ASP A 53 -8.98 -21.43 9.04
N GLY A 54 -8.61 -22.19 8.00
CA GLY A 54 -8.51 -23.65 8.12
C GLY A 54 -9.81 -24.40 7.88
N GLU A 55 -10.71 -23.86 7.04
CA GLU A 55 -11.87 -24.63 6.60
C GLU A 55 -11.42 -25.96 5.97
N MET A 56 -12.02 -27.07 6.39
CA MET A 56 -11.63 -28.43 5.96
C MET A 56 -12.16 -28.80 4.57
N GLU A 57 -12.76 -27.87 3.84
CA GLU A 57 -13.26 -28.11 2.49
C GLU A 57 -12.11 -27.91 1.48
N LEU A 58 -11.78 -28.98 0.75
CA LEU A 58 -10.73 -28.99 -0.26
C LEU A 58 -10.94 -27.91 -1.32
N ASP A 59 -12.19 -27.69 -1.74
CA ASP A 59 -12.52 -26.68 -2.75
C ASP A 59 -12.26 -25.25 -2.22
N ALA A 60 -12.48 -25.01 -0.93
CA ALA A 60 -12.19 -23.72 -0.31
C ALA A 60 -10.68 -23.46 -0.23
N ILE A 61 -9.88 -24.49 0.09
CA ILE A 61 -8.41 -24.42 0.08
C ILE A 61 -7.90 -24.15 -1.35
N LEU A 62 -8.40 -24.88 -2.34
CA LEU A 62 -7.96 -24.73 -3.73
C LEU A 62 -8.29 -23.35 -4.29
N ASN A 63 -9.51 -22.86 -4.08
CA ASN A 63 -9.91 -21.53 -4.51
C ASN A 63 -9.10 -20.41 -3.82
N TRP A 64 -8.70 -20.62 -2.56
CA TRP A 64 -7.83 -19.70 -1.86
C TRP A 64 -6.39 -19.69 -2.41
N ILE A 65 -5.82 -20.87 -2.69
CA ILE A 65 -4.50 -20.99 -3.31
C ILE A 65 -4.50 -20.33 -4.69
N GLU A 66 -5.50 -20.59 -5.52
CA GLU A 66 -5.62 -20.01 -6.88
C GLU A 66 -5.66 -18.47 -6.83
N ASN A 67 -6.41 -17.90 -5.88
CA ASN A 67 -6.44 -16.45 -5.67
C ASN A 67 -5.08 -15.87 -5.24
N ILE A 68 -4.34 -16.58 -4.37
CA ILE A 68 -3.01 -16.15 -3.93
C ILE A 68 -1.98 -16.26 -5.05
N GLU A 69 -2.02 -17.35 -5.83
CA GLU A 69 -1.12 -17.55 -6.97
C GLU A 69 -1.35 -16.49 -8.05
N SER A 70 -2.61 -16.21 -8.40
CA SER A 70 -2.94 -15.13 -9.34
C SER A 70 -2.49 -13.76 -8.85
N TYR A 71 -2.49 -13.54 -7.53
CA TYR A 71 -2.01 -12.29 -6.95
C TYR A 71 -0.48 -12.16 -7.02
N PHE A 72 0.25 -13.23 -6.75
CA PHE A 72 1.71 -13.23 -6.85
C PHE A 72 2.18 -13.00 -8.29
N ASP A 73 1.50 -13.60 -9.27
CA ASP A 73 1.80 -13.40 -10.69
C ASP A 73 1.53 -11.94 -11.13
N TRP A 74 0.44 -11.35 -10.65
CA TRP A 74 0.13 -9.94 -10.93
C TRP A 74 1.15 -8.96 -10.33
N LYS A 75 1.66 -9.27 -9.14
CA LYS A 75 2.50 -8.35 -8.36
C LYS A 75 4.01 -8.57 -8.51
N ASP A 76 4.42 -9.59 -9.27
CA ASP A 76 5.81 -9.99 -9.53
C ASP A 76 6.67 -10.02 -8.25
N MET A 77 6.15 -10.65 -7.20
CA MET A 77 6.79 -10.69 -5.90
C MET A 77 7.92 -11.74 -5.83
N LEU A 78 9.03 -11.37 -5.19
CA LEU A 78 10.12 -12.30 -4.86
C LEU A 78 9.62 -13.45 -3.98
N GLU A 79 10.09 -14.66 -4.26
CA GLU A 79 9.66 -15.90 -3.61
C GLU A 79 9.76 -15.87 -2.07
N GLU A 80 10.81 -15.24 -1.53
CA GLU A 80 10.99 -15.07 -0.08
C GLU A 80 9.87 -14.22 0.56
N ARG A 81 9.36 -13.23 -0.18
CA ARG A 81 8.27 -12.35 0.27
C ARG A 81 6.92 -13.05 0.17
N ASN A 82 6.74 -13.94 -0.83
CA ASN A 82 5.53 -14.73 -1.00
C ASN A 82 5.30 -15.66 0.19
N MET A 83 6.34 -16.34 0.67
CA MET A 83 6.20 -17.23 1.83
C MET A 83 5.79 -16.48 3.10
N LYS A 84 6.40 -15.31 3.36
CA LYS A 84 6.01 -14.44 4.50
C LYS A 84 4.56 -13.97 4.37
N PHE A 85 4.13 -13.66 3.15
CA PHE A 85 2.77 -13.24 2.85
C PHE A 85 1.75 -14.36 3.09
N VAL A 86 2.00 -15.58 2.59
CA VAL A 86 1.13 -16.75 2.82
C VAL A 86 1.01 -17.03 4.32
N GLY A 87 2.12 -17.03 5.06
CA GLY A 87 2.10 -17.23 6.50
C GLY A 87 1.26 -16.20 7.25
N ALA A 88 1.29 -14.93 6.82
CA ALA A 88 0.47 -13.86 7.40
C ALA A 88 -1.03 -14.00 7.10
N LYS A 89 -1.41 -14.75 6.05
CA LYS A 89 -2.81 -14.98 5.66
C LYS A 89 -3.44 -16.21 6.28
N LEU A 90 -2.65 -17.09 6.89
CA LEU A 90 -3.14 -18.22 7.66
C LEU A 90 -3.64 -17.73 9.03
N ARG A 91 -4.87 -18.09 9.36
CA ARG A 91 -5.48 -17.78 10.66
C ARG A 91 -6.02 -19.03 11.35
N GLY A 92 -6.34 -18.87 12.64
CA GLY A 92 -6.89 -19.94 13.45
C GLY A 92 -5.99 -21.19 13.48
N PRO A 93 -6.55 -22.40 13.38
CA PRO A 93 -5.79 -23.65 13.35
C PRO A 93 -4.78 -23.74 12.19
N ALA A 94 -5.01 -23.03 11.09
CA ALA A 94 -4.10 -23.03 9.94
C ALA A 94 -2.77 -22.31 10.24
N SER A 95 -2.74 -21.42 11.24
CA SER A 95 -1.52 -20.68 11.65
C SER A 95 -0.49 -21.53 12.42
N THR A 96 -0.84 -22.77 12.80
CA THR A 96 0.04 -23.68 13.56
C THR A 96 0.94 -24.54 12.66
N TRP A 97 0.74 -24.50 11.34
CA TRP A 97 1.44 -25.33 10.36
C TRP A 97 2.89 -24.89 10.10
#